data_AF-A0A839J2C0-F1
#
_entry.id   AF-A0A839J2C0-F1
#
_cell.length_a   1.000
_cell.length_b   1.000
_cell.length_c   1.000
_cell.angle_alpha   90.00
_cell.angle_beta   90.00
_cell.angle_gamma   90.00
#
_symmetry.space_group_name_H-M   'P 1'
#
loop_
_entity.id
_entity.type
_entity.pdbx_description
1 polymer ?
#
loop_
_entity_poly.entity_id
_entity_poly.type
_entity_poly.pdbx_seq_one_letter_code
_entity_poly.pdbx_strand_id
1 'polypeptide(L)'
;MLIAAIVLISAALLLYTSGVWAERRSGGLRPHHAALFAAGLVCDASGTWLMAQIARAGSYETAGVATLLTTLMAVTGALALVLMAVHLAWALVVLWKGSDAARRTFHRFSLGVWGLWLVPYFAGMASAMVR
;
A
#
# COMPACT_ATOMS: atom_id res chain seq x y z
N MET A 1 -8.02 5.10 18.41
CA MET A 1 -7.81 5.37 16.96
C MET A 1 -6.44 4.93 16.48
N LEU A 2 -5.34 5.24 17.19
CA LEU A 2 -3.98 4.82 16.79
C LEU A 2 -3.80 3.31 16.61
N ILE A 3 -4.24 2.49 17.57
CA ILE A 3 -4.13 1.02 17.47
C ILE A 3 -4.84 0.49 16.21
N ALA A 4 -6.04 0.99 15.91
CA ALA A 4 -6.77 0.61 14.71
C ALA A 4 -6.03 1.04 13.42
N ALA A 5 -5.38 2.21 13.41
CA ALA A 5 -4.58 2.66 12.26
C ALA A 5 -3.37 1.75 12.03
N ILE A 6 -2.68 1.36 13.10
CA ILE A 6 -1.55 0.42 13.03
C ILE A 6 -2.01 -0.93 12.50
N VAL A 7 -3.10 -1.48 13.06
CA VAL A 7 -3.65 -2.77 12.62
C VAL A 7 -4.03 -2.73 11.14
N LEU A 8 -4.67 -1.64 10.67
CA LEU A 8 -5.06 -1.48 9.28
C LEU A 8 -3.85 -1.39 8.34
N ILE A 9 -2.84 -0.60 8.67
CA ILE A 9 -1.62 -0.47 7.85
C ILE A 9 -0.79 -1.76 7.85
N SER A 10 -0.70 -2.46 8.97
CA SER A 10 -0.05 -3.78 9.03
C SER A 10 -0.84 -4.82 8.23
N ALA A 11 -2.18 -4.80 8.30
CA ALA A 11 -3.02 -5.67 7.46
C ALA A 11 -2.83 -5.36 5.97
N ALA A 12 -2.74 -4.08 5.60
CA ALA A 12 -2.45 -3.66 4.23
C ALA A 12 -1.10 -4.21 3.74
N LEU A 13 -0.04 -4.10 4.56
CA LEU A 13 1.27 -4.68 4.25
C LEU A 13 1.16 -6.20 3.99
N LEU A 14 0.50 -6.93 4.89
CA LEU A 14 0.38 -8.38 4.78
C LEU A 14 -0.44 -8.80 3.56
N LEU A 15 -1.60 -8.18 3.34
CA LEU A 15 -2.49 -8.50 2.23
C LEU A 15 -1.85 -8.15 0.89
N TYR A 16 -1.26 -6.96 0.79
CA TYR A 16 -0.66 -6.49 -0.46
C TYR A 16 0.58 -7.30 -0.81
N THR A 17 1.47 -7.54 0.15
CA THR A 17 2.65 -8.40 -0.05
C THR A 17 2.23 -9.83 -0.42
N SER A 18 1.23 -10.39 0.26
CA SER A 18 0.72 -11.73 -0.07
C SER A 18 0.14 -11.79 -1.48
N GLY A 19 -0.59 -10.75 -1.92
CA GLY A 19 -1.12 -10.64 -3.27
C GLY A 19 -0.01 -10.68 -4.34
N VAL A 20 1.03 -9.86 -4.16
CA VAL A 20 2.15 -9.74 -5.10
C VAL A 20 2.95 -11.05 -5.18
N TRP A 21 3.24 -11.65 -4.03
CA TRP A 21 4.02 -12.89 -3.97
C TRP A 21 3.22 -14.12 -4.42
N ALA A 22 1.91 -14.18 -4.11
CA ALA A 22 1.03 -15.23 -4.61
C ALA A 22 0.95 -15.18 -6.15
N GLU A 23 0.80 -13.97 -6.70
CA GLU A 23 0.79 -13.75 -8.15
C GLU A 23 2.10 -14.16 -8.83
N ARG A 24 3.24 -13.82 -8.21
CA ARG A 24 4.55 -14.24 -8.71
C ARG A 24 4.72 -15.75 -8.70
N ARG A 25 4.25 -16.44 -7.65
CA ARG A 25 4.35 -17.91 -7.54
C ARG A 25 3.40 -18.64 -8.49
N SER A 26 2.21 -18.10 -8.75
CA SER A 26 1.24 -18.71 -9.65
C SER A 26 1.59 -18.55 -11.13
N GLY A 27 2.58 -17.69 -11.45
CA GLY A 27 3.00 -17.41 -12.83
C GLY A 27 1.97 -16.62 -13.64
N GLY A 28 0.94 -16.06 -13.00
CA GLY A 28 -0.13 -15.34 -13.68
C GLY A 28 -1.24 -14.84 -12.76
N LEU A 29 -1.90 -13.78 -13.21
CA LEU A 29 -2.97 -13.11 -12.47
C LEU A 29 -4.24 -13.97 -12.39
N ARG A 30 -4.78 -14.12 -11.17
CA ARG A 30 -6.02 -14.85 -10.86
C ARG A 30 -6.95 -13.95 -10.04
N PRO A 31 -8.27 -14.20 -10.02
CA PRO A 31 -9.24 -13.36 -9.32
C PRO A 31 -8.92 -13.18 -7.84
N HIS A 32 -8.40 -14.22 -7.18
CA HIS A 32 -8.03 -14.16 -5.77
C HIS A 32 -6.86 -13.19 -5.47
N HIS A 33 -5.93 -12.98 -6.41
CA HIS A 33 -4.89 -11.96 -6.23
C HIS A 33 -5.50 -10.55 -6.28
N ALA A 34 -6.45 -10.31 -7.19
CA ALA A 34 -7.16 -9.04 -7.26
C ALA A 34 -7.98 -8.79 -5.98
N ALA A 35 -8.57 -9.83 -5.38
CA ALA A 35 -9.22 -9.72 -4.08
C ALA A 35 -8.23 -9.33 -2.97
N LEU A 36 -7.02 -9.91 -2.94
CA LEU A 36 -5.96 -9.52 -2.00
C LEU A 36 -5.49 -8.07 -2.21
N PHE A 37 -5.32 -7.64 -3.46
CA PHE A 37 -4.97 -6.25 -3.78
C PHE A 37 -6.07 -5.27 -3.35
N ALA A 38 -7.35 -5.61 -3.60
CA ALA A 38 -8.48 -4.81 -3.17
C ALA A 38 -8.56 -4.70 -1.65
N ALA A 39 -8.42 -5.82 -0.94
CA ALA A 39 -8.42 -5.83 0.52
C ALA A 39 -7.24 -5.02 1.08
N GLY A 40 -6.05 -5.18 0.51
CA GLY A 40 -4.87 -4.38 0.87
C GLY A 40 -5.09 -2.88 0.67
N LEU A 41 -5.64 -2.48 -0.48
CA LEU A 41 -5.95 -1.07 -0.79
C LEU A 41 -6.99 -0.49 0.17
N VAL A 42 -8.05 -1.24 0.50
CA VAL A 42 -9.09 -0.79 1.43
C VAL A 42 -8.51 -0.61 2.84
N CYS A 43 -7.69 -1.56 3.30
CA CYS A 43 -6.98 -1.45 4.57
C CYS A 43 -6.04 -0.23 4.58
N ASP A 44 -5.27 -0.01 3.52
CA ASP A 44 -4.31 1.09 3.43
C ASP A 44 -5.00 2.46 3.40
N ALA A 45 -6.05 2.59 2.60
CA ALA A 45 -6.85 3.81 2.50
C ALA A 45 -7.53 4.13 3.84
N SER A 46 -8.08 3.11 4.51
CA SER A 46 -8.71 3.26 5.83
C SER A 46 -7.68 3.64 6.90
N GLY A 47 -6.51 3.00 6.87
CA GLY A 47 -5.40 3.30 7.79
C GLY A 47 -4.88 4.73 7.60
N THR A 48 -4.64 5.14 6.36
CA THR A 48 -4.20 6.50 6.01
C THR A 48 -5.24 7.55 6.38
N TRP A 49 -6.52 7.29 6.12
CA TRP A 49 -7.61 8.17 6.55
C TRP A 49 -7.62 8.33 8.06
N LEU A 50 -7.48 7.24 8.81
CA LEU A 50 -7.46 7.27 10.27
C LEU A 50 -6.23 8.03 10.80
N MET A 51 -5.05 7.82 10.21
CA MET A 51 -3.84 8.60 10.53
C MET A 51 -4.05 10.09 10.28
N ALA A 52 -4.69 10.46 9.17
CA ALA A 52 -5.00 11.87 8.87
C ALA A 52 -5.98 12.49 9.88
N GLN A 53 -6.96 11.73 10.38
CA GLN A 53 -7.83 12.19 11.46
C GLN A 53 -7.04 12.43 12.75
N ILE A 54 -6.13 11.52 13.11
CA ILE A 54 -5.35 11.65 14.34
C ILE A 54 -4.33 12.81 14.22
N ALA A 55 -3.77 13.05 13.04
CA ALA A 55 -2.92 14.22 12.78
C ALA A 55 -3.68 15.54 12.95
N ARG A 56 -4.92 15.63 12.43
CA ARG A 56 -5.78 16.82 12.61
C ARG A 56 -6.23 17.06 14.05
N ALA A 57 -6.33 16.00 14.85
CA ALA A 57 -6.69 16.11 16.27
C ALA A 57 -5.57 16.71 17.14
N GLY A 58 -4.42 17.09 16.58
CA GLY A 58 -3.32 17.74 17.30
C GLY A 58 -2.52 16.80 18.21
N SER A 59 -2.80 15.49 18.16
CA SER A 59 -2.17 14.50 19.04
C SER A 59 -0.74 14.08 18.68
N TYR A 60 -0.12 14.72 17.67
CA TYR A 60 1.23 14.40 17.21
C TYR A 60 2.08 15.65 17.01
N GLU A 61 2.75 16.08 18.08
CA GLU A 61 3.92 16.96 17.98
C GLU A 61 5.11 16.12 17.50
N THR A 62 5.68 16.47 16.35
CA THR A 62 6.93 15.88 15.85
C THR A 62 7.99 16.98 15.71
N ALA A 63 9.20 16.72 16.20
CA ALA A 63 10.32 17.65 16.12
C ALA A 63 11.50 17.03 15.33
N GLY A 64 12.30 17.88 14.69
CA GLY A 64 13.52 17.48 14.00
C GLY A 64 13.29 16.51 12.84
N VAL A 65 14.09 15.44 12.78
CA VAL A 65 14.07 14.45 11.69
C VAL A 65 12.71 13.74 11.55
N ALA A 66 11.95 13.60 12.64
CA ALA A 66 10.63 12.98 12.63
C ALA A 66 9.62 13.75 11.76
N THR A 67 9.73 15.08 11.67
CA THR A 67 8.85 15.90 10.82
C THR A 67 9.10 15.65 9.34
N LEU A 68 10.37 15.51 8.94
CA LEU A 68 10.75 15.19 7.57
C LEU A 68 10.23 13.81 7.17
N LEU A 69 10.43 12.80 8.04
CA LEU A 69 9.98 11.43 7.80
C LEU A 69 8.44 11.33 7.74
N THR A 70 7.73 12.06 8.60
CA THR A 70 6.25 12.13 8.58
C THR A 70 5.73 12.78 7.30
N THR A 71 6.37 13.87 6.84
CA THR A 71 6.01 14.54 5.58
C THR A 71 6.28 13.63 4.39
N LEU A 72 7.43 12.97 4.38
CA LEU A 72 7.80 12.01 3.33
C LEU A 72 6.82 10.83 3.29
N MET A 73 6.49 10.24 4.45
CA MET A 73 5.46 9.21 4.58
C MET A 73 4.12 9.70 4.01
N ALA A 74 3.66 10.90 4.37
CA ALA A 74 2.35 11.40 3.94
C ALA A 74 2.28 11.58 2.42
N VAL A 75 3.31 12.19 1.81
CA VAL A 75 3.36 12.41 0.35
C VAL A 75 3.53 11.11 -0.41
N THR A 76 4.50 10.28 -0.02
CA THR A 76 4.76 9.00 -0.69
C THR A 76 3.62 8.00 -0.45
N GLY A 77 2.93 8.08 0.70
CA GLY A 77 1.78 7.25 1.03
C GLY A 77 0.58 7.56 0.16
N ALA A 78 0.28 8.85 -0.05
CA ALA A 78 -0.77 9.26 -0.99
C ALA A 78 -0.47 8.80 -2.42
N LEU A 79 0.78 8.95 -2.88
CA LEU A 79 1.21 8.46 -4.19
C LEU A 79 1.10 6.93 -4.29
N ALA A 80 1.48 6.21 -3.24
CA ALA A 80 1.41 4.76 -3.19
C ALA A 80 -0.04 4.25 -3.21
N LEU A 81 -0.97 4.92 -2.51
CA LEU A 81 -2.41 4.63 -2.58
C LEU A 81 -2.97 4.77 -3.99
N VAL A 82 -2.64 5.87 -4.67
CA VAL A 82 -3.05 6.09 -6.07
C VAL A 82 -2.47 4.98 -6.96
N LEU A 83 -1.19 4.66 -6.77
CA LEU A 83 -0.54 3.62 -7.56
C LEU A 83 -1.13 2.24 -7.32
N MET A 84 -1.49 1.89 -6.08
CA MET A 84 -2.21 0.65 -5.75
C MET A 84 -3.60 0.61 -6.40
N ALA A 85 -4.33 1.73 -6.41
CA ALA A 85 -5.64 1.82 -7.04
C ALA A 85 -5.55 1.61 -8.57
N VAL A 86 -4.59 2.27 -9.22
CA VAL A 86 -4.28 2.07 -10.64
C VAL A 86 -3.88 0.62 -10.91
N HIS A 87 -3.05 0.05 -10.03
CA HIS A 87 -2.62 -1.33 -10.12
C HIS A 87 -3.78 -2.33 -10.03
N LEU A 88 -4.72 -2.12 -9.09
CA LEU A 88 -5.93 -2.93 -8.96
C LEU A 88 -6.83 -2.78 -10.18
N ALA A 89 -7.05 -1.55 -10.68
CA ALA A 89 -7.84 -1.31 -11.88
C ALA A 89 -7.25 -2.07 -13.08
N TRP A 90 -5.93 -1.99 -13.26
CA TRP A 90 -5.22 -2.76 -14.29
C TRP A 90 -5.39 -4.27 -14.09
N ALA A 91 -5.30 -4.77 -12.85
CA ALA A 91 -5.53 -6.17 -12.54
C ALA A 91 -6.92 -6.64 -13.01
N LEU A 92 -7.95 -5.84 -12.75
CA LEU A 92 -9.32 -6.13 -13.17
C LEU A 92 -9.45 -6.13 -14.70
N VAL A 93 -8.83 -5.17 -15.39
CA VAL A 93 -8.81 -5.13 -16.86
C VAL A 93 -8.13 -6.38 -17.44
N VAL A 94 -6.99 -6.78 -16.89
CA VAL A 94 -6.26 -8.00 -17.33
C VAL A 94 -7.04 -9.27 -17.01
N LEU A 95 -7.79 -9.33 -15.91
CA LEU A 95 -8.65 -10.46 -15.61
C LEU A 95 -9.83 -10.56 -16.59
N TRP A 96 -10.40 -9.43 -17.02
CA TRP A 96 -11.61 -9.41 -17.82
C TRP A 96 -11.36 -9.54 -19.33
N LYS A 97 -10.27 -8.96 -19.84
CA LYS A 97 -9.93 -8.94 -21.28
C LYS A 97 -8.46 -9.27 -21.58
N GLY A 98 -7.65 -9.56 -20.57
CA GLY A 98 -6.20 -9.70 -20.75
C GLY A 98 -5.78 -11.00 -21.42
N SER A 99 -4.96 -10.86 -22.46
CA SER A 99 -4.21 -11.96 -23.08
C SER A 99 -3.11 -12.50 -22.15
N ASP A 100 -2.58 -13.69 -22.45
CA ASP A 100 -1.46 -14.27 -21.69
C ASP A 100 -0.21 -13.38 -21.68
N ALA A 101 -0.01 -12.58 -22.74
CA ALA A 101 1.05 -11.58 -22.78
C ALA A 101 0.86 -10.48 -21.72
N ALA A 102 -0.37 -9.99 -21.55
CA ALA A 102 -0.67 -8.99 -20.52
C ALA A 102 -0.47 -9.54 -19.10
N ARG A 103 -0.83 -10.80 -18.86
CA ARG A 103 -0.60 -11.50 -17.58
C ARG A 103 0.90 -11.67 -17.27
N ARG A 104 1.73 -11.88 -18.30
CA ARG A 104 3.19 -11.96 -18.16
C ARG A 104 3.86 -10.60 -17.96
N THR A 105 3.28 -9.49 -18.39
CA THR A 105 3.85 -8.18 -18.07
C THR A 105 3.43 -7.69 -16.69
N PHE A 106 2.24 -8.12 -16.23
CA PHE A 106 1.62 -7.66 -14.99
C PHE A 106 2.49 -7.93 -13.74
N HIS A 107 3.06 -9.13 -13.57
CA HIS A 107 3.85 -9.46 -12.38
C HIS A 107 5.11 -8.58 -12.21
N ARG A 108 5.73 -8.12 -13.31
CA ARG A 108 6.88 -7.19 -13.24
C ARG A 108 6.43 -5.83 -12.74
N PHE A 109 5.26 -5.38 -13.17
CA PHE A 109 4.65 -4.15 -12.71
C PHE A 109 4.24 -4.26 -11.23
N SER A 110 3.61 -5.36 -10.80
CA SER A 110 3.24 -5.61 -9.40
C SER A 110 4.43 -5.49 -8.44
N LEU A 111 5.59 -6.04 -8.80
CA LEU A 111 6.83 -5.92 -8.02
C LEU A 111 7.30 -4.46 -7.89
N GLY A 112 7.21 -3.67 -8.95
CA GLY A 112 7.58 -2.26 -8.93
C GLY A 112 6.65 -1.43 -8.03
N VAL A 113 5.33 -1.63 -8.16
CA VAL A 113 4.34 -0.94 -7.31
C VAL A 113 4.54 -1.33 -5.85
N TRP A 114 4.76 -2.61 -5.56
CA TRP A 114 5.07 -3.10 -4.22
C TRP A 114 6.32 -2.48 -3.62
N GLY A 115 7.42 -2.43 -4.40
CA GLY A 115 8.66 -1.80 -3.96
C GLY A 115 8.47 -0.32 -3.62
N LEU A 116 7.71 0.42 -4.44
CA LEU A 116 7.43 1.83 -4.17
C LEU A 116 6.52 2.02 -2.95
N TRP A 117 5.55 1.12 -2.76
CA TRP A 117 4.63 1.15 -1.61
C TRP A 117 5.33 0.92 -0.27
N LEU A 118 6.46 0.21 -0.24
CA LEU A 118 7.25 0.03 0.98
C LEU A 118 7.88 1.34 1.50
N VAL A 119 8.15 2.31 0.62
CA VAL A 119 8.78 3.59 1.00
C VAL A 119 7.98 4.34 2.08
N PRO A 120 6.68 4.65 1.90
CA PRO A 120 5.90 5.32 2.93
C PRO A 120 5.78 4.49 4.21
N TYR A 121 5.67 3.16 4.10
CA TYR A 121 5.58 2.29 5.27
C TYR A 121 6.82 2.41 6.16
N PHE A 122 8.01 2.31 5.56
CA PHE A 122 9.27 2.44 6.30
C PHE A 122 9.51 3.86 6.80
N ALA A 123 9.14 4.88 6.01
CA ALA A 123 9.23 6.27 6.45
C ALA A 123 8.37 6.54 7.70
N GLY A 124 7.15 6.00 7.73
CA GLY A 124 6.25 6.10 8.87
C GLY A 124 6.77 5.38 10.11
N MET A 125 7.28 4.16 9.93
CA MET A 125 7.90 3.39 11.01
C MET A 125 9.13 4.10 11.57
N ALA A 126 10.01 4.62 10.72
CA ALA A 126 11.21 5.35 11.13
C ALA A 126 10.84 6.65 11.87
N SER A 127 9.82 7.37 11.39
CA SER A 127 9.30 8.55 12.10
C SER A 127 8.87 8.22 13.53
N ALA A 128 8.16 7.10 13.71
CA ALA A 128 7.70 6.65 15.02
C ALA A 128 8.84 6.21 15.96
N MET A 129 9.96 5.73 15.42
CA MET A 129 11.14 5.28 16.18
C MET A 129 12.09 6.42 16.57
N VAL A 130 12.20 7.45 15.73
CA VAL A 130 13.09 8.61 15.95
C VAL A 130 12.42 9.71 16.79
N ARG A 131 11.10 9.60 16.98
CA ARG A 131 10.30 10.48 17.82
C ARG A 131 10.66 10.39 19.30
#